data_AF-A0A1U7CZD4-F1
#
_entry.id   AF-A0A1U7CZD4-F1
#
_cell.length_a   1.000
_cell.length_b   1.000
_cell.length_c   1.000
_cell.angle_alpha   90.00
_cell.angle_beta   90.00
_cell.angle_gamma   90.00
#
_symmetry.space_group_name_H-M   'P 1'
#
loop_
_entity.id
_entity.type
_entity.pdbx_description
1 polymer ?
#
loop_
_entity_poly.entity_id
_entity_poly.type
_entity_poly.pdbx_seq_one_letter_code
_entity_poly.pdbx_strand_id
1 'polypeptide(L)'
;MSAFICNDSHVTALAVYAARNRILGYQDALAIGQMLHAENVASVNFRYQEATTPDFRLCEWAAFHPFSRVQMVKAASCLDYQSCEHPGWKASDACKLLAAIIAGEGHGMPGYEEAQWEITPRETAA
;
A
#
# COMPACT_ATOMS: atom_id res chain seq x y z
N MET A 1 -14.46 -9.17 -8.98
CA MET A 1 -13.43 -8.46 -8.20
C MET A 1 -12.17 -9.30 -8.24
N SER A 2 -11.05 -8.74 -8.71
CA SER A 2 -9.75 -9.40 -8.82
C SER A 2 -8.78 -8.81 -7.81
N ALA A 3 -8.00 -9.67 -7.15
CA ALA A 3 -6.90 -9.30 -6.27
C ALA A 3 -5.57 -9.46 -7.02
N PHE A 4 -4.56 -8.66 -6.71
CA PHE A 4 -3.19 -8.85 -7.23
C PHE A 4 -2.15 -8.37 -6.23
N ILE A 5 -0.91 -8.83 -6.41
CA ILE A 5 0.23 -8.40 -5.60
C ILE A 5 0.66 -7.02 -6.13
N CYS A 6 0.48 -5.98 -5.34
CA CYS A 6 0.91 -4.63 -5.68
C CYS A 6 2.44 -4.56 -5.81
N ASN A 7 2.91 -3.74 -6.74
CA ASN A 7 4.34 -3.60 -6.98
C ASN A 7 5.09 -2.95 -5.79
N ASP A 8 6.40 -3.17 -5.72
CA ASP A 8 7.27 -2.63 -4.67
C ASP A 8 7.19 -1.11 -4.52
N SER A 9 7.00 -0.37 -5.62
CA SER A 9 6.91 1.10 -5.59
C SER A 9 5.65 1.58 -4.86
N HIS A 10 4.54 0.87 -5.05
CA HIS A 10 3.28 1.11 -4.35
C HIS A 10 3.43 0.94 -2.84
N VAL A 11 3.93 -0.23 -2.44
CA VAL A 11 4.11 -0.56 -1.03
C VAL A 11 5.16 0.36 -0.39
N THR A 12 6.24 0.67 -1.10
CA THR A 12 7.29 1.59 -0.62
C THR A 12 6.76 2.98 -0.35
N ALA A 13 5.95 3.54 -1.25
CA ALA A 13 5.39 4.88 -1.08
C ALA A 13 4.55 4.97 0.21
N LEU A 14 3.67 3.99 0.44
CA LEU A 14 2.85 3.92 1.65
C LEU A 14 3.70 3.71 2.92
N ALA A 15 4.70 2.83 2.85
CA ALA A 15 5.55 2.53 3.99
C ALA A 15 6.38 3.75 4.42
N VAL A 16 6.98 4.46 3.46
CA VAL A 16 7.73 5.69 3.72
C VAL A 16 6.82 6.80 4.21
N TYR A 17 5.62 6.95 3.64
CA TYR A 17 4.64 7.93 4.11
C TYR A 17 4.25 7.66 5.56
N ALA A 18 3.94 6.41 5.92
CA ALA A 18 3.61 6.02 7.29
C ALA A 18 4.76 6.29 8.27
N ALA A 19 5.98 5.88 7.92
CA ALA A 19 7.18 6.08 8.73
C ALA A 19 7.47 7.57 8.98
N ARG A 20 7.46 8.39 7.92
CA ARG A 20 7.74 9.83 8.01
C ARG A 20 6.73 10.56 8.88
N ASN A 21 5.45 10.17 8.80
CA ASN A 21 4.37 10.78 9.57
C ASN A 21 4.14 10.11 10.94
N ARG A 22 4.94 9.09 11.29
CA ARG A 22 4.81 8.29 12.51
C ARG A 22 3.38 7.78 12.74
N ILE A 23 2.73 7.33 11.68
CA ILE A 23 1.35 6.84 11.75
C ILE A 23 1.34 5.61 12.66
N LEU A 24 0.49 5.65 13.70
CA LEU A 24 0.45 4.64 14.77
C LEU A 24 1.81 4.41 15.48
N GLY A 25 2.75 5.35 15.38
CA GLY A 25 4.08 5.25 15.98
C GLY A 25 5.11 4.47 15.16
N TYR A 26 4.75 3.92 13.99
CA TYR A 26 5.70 3.22 13.12
C TYR A 26 6.72 4.18 12.50
N GLN A 27 7.99 3.76 12.42
CA GLN A 27 9.11 4.60 11.95
C GLN A 27 10.05 3.90 10.96
N ASP A 28 10.04 2.58 10.90
CA ASP A 28 10.89 1.80 10.00
C ASP A 28 10.14 1.48 8.71
N ALA A 29 10.47 2.20 7.63
CA ALA A 29 9.82 2.01 6.33
C ALA A 29 10.04 0.61 5.75
N LEU A 30 11.16 -0.06 6.01
CA LEU A 30 11.38 -1.42 5.51
C LEU A 30 10.45 -2.40 6.22
N ALA A 31 10.39 -2.34 7.55
CA ALA A 31 9.51 -3.20 8.35
C ALA A 31 8.03 -2.99 8.01
N ILE A 32 7.61 -1.73 7.83
CA ILE A 32 6.24 -1.40 7.40
C ILE A 32 5.96 -1.97 6.01
N GLY A 33 6.89 -1.80 5.06
CA GLY A 33 6.72 -2.30 3.69
C GLY A 33 6.62 -3.83 3.65
N GLN A 34 7.46 -4.53 4.42
CA GLN A 34 7.38 -5.99 4.54
C GLN A 34 6.04 -6.44 5.11
N MET A 35 5.53 -5.78 6.17
CA MET A 35 4.22 -6.06 6.75
C MET A 35 3.09 -5.87 5.74
N LEU A 36 3.07 -4.73 5.05
CA LEU A 36 2.05 -4.39 4.05
C LEU A 36 2.07 -5.37 2.86
N HIS A 37 3.26 -5.67 2.34
CA HIS A 37 3.42 -6.61 1.23
C HIS A 37 3.02 -8.04 1.63
N ALA A 38 3.44 -8.52 2.80
CA ALA A 38 3.09 -9.85 3.28
C ALA A 38 1.57 -10.05 3.40
N GLU A 39 0.85 -9.03 3.85
CA GLU A 39 -0.61 -9.09 3.97
C GLU A 39 -1.30 -9.12 2.58
N ASN A 40 -0.81 -8.32 1.62
CA ASN A 40 -1.31 -8.35 0.25
C ASN A 40 -1.04 -9.71 -0.43
N VAL A 41 0.15 -10.30 -0.23
CA VAL A 41 0.46 -11.67 -0.66
C VAL A 41 -0.49 -12.68 -0.02
N ALA A 42 -0.77 -12.56 1.28
CA ALA A 42 -1.69 -13.45 1.99
C ALA A 42 -3.11 -13.39 1.40
N SER A 43 -3.59 -12.20 1.05
CA SER A 43 -4.86 -11.98 0.36
C SER A 43 -4.93 -12.68 -0.99
N VAL A 44 -3.93 -12.47 -1.85
CA VAL A 44 -3.86 -13.07 -3.19
C VAL A 44 -3.77 -14.59 -3.11
N ASN A 45 -2.87 -15.11 -2.26
CA ASN A 45 -2.72 -16.54 -2.04
C ASN A 45 -4.02 -17.17 -1.54
N PHE A 46 -4.71 -16.53 -0.59
CA PHE A 46 -6.01 -17.02 -0.10
C PHE A 46 -7.07 -17.02 -1.22
N ARG A 47 -7.14 -15.93 -2.00
CA ARG A 47 -8.14 -15.74 -3.06
C ARG A 47 -8.01 -16.72 -4.22
N TYR A 48 -6.78 -17.06 -4.58
CA TYR A 48 -6.47 -17.90 -5.74
C TYR A 48 -5.97 -19.30 -5.36
N GLN A 49 -5.93 -19.62 -4.06
CA GLN A 49 -5.43 -20.89 -3.53
C GLN A 49 -3.96 -21.17 -3.94
N GLU A 50 -3.15 -20.12 -3.87
CA GLU A 50 -1.72 -20.16 -4.18
C GLU A 50 -0.86 -20.11 -2.91
N ALA A 51 0.44 -20.33 -3.05
CA ALA A 51 1.41 -20.28 -1.95
C ALA A 51 2.67 -19.50 -2.36
N THR A 52 2.50 -18.42 -3.12
CA THR A 52 3.61 -17.58 -3.57
C THR A 52 4.23 -16.83 -2.40
N THR A 53 5.55 -16.63 -2.43
CA THR A 53 6.30 -15.90 -1.40
C THR A 53 7.31 -14.95 -2.05
N PRO A 54 6.87 -13.94 -2.82
CA PRO A 54 7.79 -12.98 -3.39
C PRO A 54 8.47 -12.16 -2.29
N ASP A 55 9.73 -11.80 -2.52
CA ASP A 55 10.46 -10.89 -1.65
C ASP A 55 10.00 -9.45 -1.88
N PHE A 56 9.88 -8.68 -0.81
CA PHE A 56 9.68 -7.22 -0.89
C PHE A 56 11.02 -6.50 -0.85
N ARG A 57 11.19 -5.48 -1.71
CA ARG A 57 12.31 -4.55 -1.65
C ARG A 57 11.82 -3.11 -1.71
N LEU A 58 12.51 -2.23 -0.99
CA LEU A 58 12.23 -0.80 -1.11
C LEU A 58 12.58 -0.34 -2.53
N CYS A 59 11.62 0.33 -3.17
CA CYS A 59 11.81 1.01 -4.44
C CYS A 59 12.43 2.39 -4.19
N GLU A 60 13.66 2.60 -4.64
CA GLU A 60 14.40 3.86 -4.43
C GLU A 60 13.62 5.09 -4.93
N TRP A 61 13.09 5.04 -6.15
CA TRP A 61 12.30 6.14 -6.71
C TRP A 61 11.11 6.49 -5.80
N ALA A 62 10.29 5.50 -5.42
CA ALA A 62 9.12 5.75 -4.60
C ALA A 62 9.49 6.23 -3.18
N ALA A 63 10.65 5.81 -2.66
CA ALA A 63 11.10 6.23 -1.34
C ALA A 63 11.41 7.74 -1.28
N PHE A 64 11.83 8.34 -2.39
CA PHE A 64 12.21 9.76 -2.43
C PHE A 64 11.21 10.64 -3.21
N HIS A 65 10.28 10.05 -3.97
CA HIS A 65 9.30 10.82 -4.71
C HIS A 65 8.29 11.53 -3.77
N PRO A 66 8.04 12.84 -3.95
CA PRO A 66 7.15 13.59 -3.08
C PRO A 66 5.68 13.42 -3.50
N PHE A 67 5.07 12.29 -3.13
CA PHE A 67 3.65 12.07 -3.38
C PHE A 67 2.77 13.01 -2.55
N SER A 68 1.66 13.48 -3.14
CA SER A 68 0.67 14.28 -2.44
C SER A 68 -0.12 13.43 -1.43
N ARG A 69 -0.74 14.07 -0.44
CA ARG A 69 -1.61 13.37 0.52
C ARG A 69 -2.75 12.62 -0.16
N VAL A 70 -3.40 13.24 -1.16
CA VAL A 70 -4.49 12.60 -1.90
C VAL A 70 -4.02 11.35 -2.66
N GLN A 71 -2.80 11.37 -3.21
CA GLN A 71 -2.19 10.20 -3.83
C GLN A 71 -1.93 9.07 -2.83
N MET A 72 -1.50 9.39 -1.60
CA MET A 72 -1.29 8.40 -0.54
C MET A 72 -2.59 7.80 -0.02
N VAL A 73 -3.65 8.59 0.10
CA VAL A 73 -4.98 8.10 0.49
C VAL A 73 -5.52 7.14 -0.57
N LYS A 74 -5.43 7.47 -1.86
CA LYS A 74 -5.90 6.57 -2.93
C LYS A 74 -5.07 5.29 -3.04
N ALA A 75 -3.74 5.39 -2.90
CA ALA A 75 -2.88 4.21 -2.85
C ALA A 75 -3.21 3.31 -1.65
N ALA A 76 -3.49 3.90 -0.47
CA ALA A 76 -3.89 3.12 0.69
C ALA A 76 -5.24 2.42 0.48
N SER A 77 -6.23 3.10 -0.11
CA SER A 77 -7.50 2.48 -0.51
C SER A 77 -7.31 1.33 -1.51
N CYS A 78 -6.36 1.46 -2.43
CA CYS A 78 -5.98 0.40 -3.35
C CYS A 78 -5.45 -0.82 -2.58
N LEU A 79 -4.43 -0.63 -1.75
CA LEU A 79 -3.83 -1.74 -1.02
C LEU A 79 -4.78 -2.38 -0.01
N ASP A 80 -5.70 -1.61 0.60
CA ASP A 80 -6.76 -2.11 1.49
C ASP A 80 -7.65 -3.11 0.74
N TYR A 81 -8.12 -2.72 -0.44
CA TYR A 81 -8.92 -3.57 -1.31
C TYR A 81 -8.14 -4.80 -1.80
N GLN A 82 -6.87 -4.65 -2.17
CA GLN A 82 -6.05 -5.78 -2.63
C GLN A 82 -5.66 -6.76 -1.51
N SER A 83 -5.79 -6.36 -0.25
CA SER A 83 -5.38 -7.16 0.91
C SER A 83 -6.56 -7.82 1.66
N CYS A 84 -7.81 -7.59 1.25
CA CYS A 84 -8.96 -7.91 2.08
C CYS A 84 -9.58 -9.31 1.91
N GLU A 85 -9.01 -10.18 1.07
CA GLU A 85 -9.69 -11.43 0.66
C GLU A 85 -9.62 -12.54 1.73
N HIS A 86 -8.74 -12.44 2.73
CA HIS A 86 -8.53 -13.48 3.73
C HIS A 86 -9.16 -13.15 5.10
N PRO A 87 -9.58 -14.15 5.90
CA PRO A 87 -10.35 -13.94 7.13
C PRO A 87 -9.59 -13.21 8.25
N GLY A 88 -8.25 -13.21 8.20
CA GLY A 88 -7.40 -12.51 9.17
C GLY A 88 -7.32 -10.99 8.96
N TRP A 89 -7.75 -10.49 7.79
CA TRP A 89 -7.54 -9.12 7.35
C TRP A 89 -7.96 -8.08 8.39
N LYS A 90 -9.19 -8.16 8.90
CA LYS A 90 -9.73 -7.13 9.82
C LYS A 90 -8.99 -7.05 11.16
N ALA A 91 -8.24 -8.08 11.55
CA ALA A 91 -7.46 -8.07 12.78
C ALA A 91 -6.01 -7.61 12.55
N SER A 92 -5.54 -7.54 11.30
CA SER A 92 -4.14 -7.30 10.96
C SER A 92 -3.70 -5.87 11.20
N ASP A 93 -2.40 -5.71 11.43
CA ASP A 93 -1.79 -4.39 11.62
C ASP A 93 -1.71 -3.60 10.32
N ALA A 94 -1.61 -4.29 9.17
CA ALA A 94 -1.73 -3.69 7.86
C ALA A 94 -3.10 -3.02 7.67
N CYS A 95 -4.20 -3.71 8.00
CA CYS A 95 -5.54 -3.12 7.92
C CYS A 95 -5.67 -1.85 8.79
N LYS A 96 -5.17 -1.89 10.03
CA LYS A 96 -5.19 -0.72 10.93
C LYS A 96 -4.36 0.44 10.39
N LEU A 97 -3.17 0.15 9.85
CA LEU A 97 -2.29 1.18 9.29
C LEU A 97 -2.90 1.84 8.05
N LEU A 98 -3.44 1.05 7.11
CA LEU A 98 -4.10 1.59 5.93
C LEU A 98 -5.34 2.40 6.29
N ALA A 99 -6.17 1.92 7.22
CA ALA A 99 -7.30 2.69 7.73
C ALA A 99 -6.86 4.03 8.35
N ALA A 100 -5.73 4.07 9.06
CA ALA A 100 -5.18 5.30 9.62
C ALA A 100 -4.64 6.27 8.54
N ILE A 101 -4.11 5.76 7.42
CA ILE A 101 -3.71 6.58 6.27
C ILE A 101 -4.95 7.15 5.56
N ILE A 102 -5.99 6.33 5.40
CA ILE A 102 -7.25 6.70 4.72
C ILE A 102 -8.08 7.69 5.56
N ALA A 103 -7.93 7.64 6.89
CA ALA A 103 -8.71 8.46 7.82
C ALA A 103 -8.70 9.95 7.45
N GLY A 104 -9.90 10.56 7.46
CA GLY A 104 -10.14 11.94 7.03
C GLY A 104 -11.01 12.01 5.77
N GLU A 105 -10.71 12.95 4.88
CA GLU A 105 -11.54 13.30 3.70
C GLU A 105 -11.54 12.29 2.55
N GLY A 106 -11.00 11.06 2.72
CA GLY A 106 -11.20 9.89 1.86
C GLY A 106 -11.37 10.15 0.34
N HIS A 107 -12.44 9.61 -0.25
CA HIS A 107 -12.77 9.78 -1.67
C HIS A 107 -13.27 11.19 -2.03
N GLY A 108 -13.60 12.02 -1.04
CA GLY A 108 -14.07 13.39 -1.24
C GLY A 108 -12.94 14.40 -1.45
N MET A 109 -11.68 13.97 -1.35
CA MET A 109 -10.53 14.86 -1.50
C MET A 109 -10.43 15.42 -2.93
N PRO A 110 -10.19 16.72 -3.11
CA PRO A 110 -9.82 17.28 -4.41
C PRO A 110 -8.61 16.55 -4.99
N GLY A 111 -8.70 16.10 -6.24
CA GLY A 111 -7.65 15.32 -6.90
C GLY A 111 -7.72 13.81 -6.71
N TYR A 112 -8.73 13.28 -6.00
CA TYR A 112 -8.83 11.84 -5.72
C TYR A 112 -9.06 11.04 -7.00
N GLU A 113 -9.95 11.48 -7.88
CA GLU A 113 -10.24 10.76 -9.13
C GLU A 113 -9.01 10.72 -10.05
N GLU A 114 -8.23 11.80 -10.10
CA GLU A 114 -7.03 11.93 -10.92
C GLU A 114 -5.81 11.20 -10.34
N ALA A 115 -5.76 10.98 -9.02
CA ALA A 115 -4.68 10.23 -8.39
C ALA A 115 -4.62 8.80 -8.93
N GLN A 116 -3.43 8.20 -8.92
CA GLN A 116 -3.25 6.83 -9.39
C GLN A 116 -3.82 5.84 -8.39
N TRP A 117 -4.52 4.81 -8.86
CA TRP A 117 -4.97 3.70 -8.02
C TRP A 117 -3.77 2.91 -7.50
N GLU A 118 -2.94 2.40 -8.41
CA GLU A 118 -1.65 1.82 -8.07
C GLU A 118 -0.53 2.79 -8.47
N ILE A 119 0.38 3.11 -7.54
CA ILE A 119 1.61 3.83 -7.85
C ILE A 119 2.53 2.87 -8.61
N THR A 120 2.92 3.28 -9.81
CA THR A 120 3.94 2.61 -10.62
C THR A 120 5.03 3.63 -10.95
N PRO A 121 6.30 3.19 -11.08
CA PRO A 121 7.32 4.06 -11.65
C PRO A 121 6.83 4.48 -13.03
N ARG A 122 6.90 5.78 -13.34
CA ARG A 122 6.70 6.20 -14.73
C ARG A 122 7.76 5.48 -15.56
N GLU A 123 7.34 4.79 -16.62
CA GLU A 123 8.28 4.35 -17.64
C GLU A 123 9.10 5.57 -18.05
N THR A 124 10.41 5.54 -17.81
CA THR A 124 11.30 6.43 -18.53
C THR A 124 11.04 6.14 -20.00
N ALA A 125 10.45 7.11 -20.72
CA ALA A 125 10.46 7.08 -22.17
C ALA A 125 11.92 6.85 -22.58
N ALA A 126 12.16 5.70 -23.21
CA ALA A 126 13.46 5.35 -23.76
C ALA A 126 13.88 6.34 -24.84
#